data_AF-A0A444JPY3-F1
#
_entry.id   AF-A0A444JPY3-F1
#
_cell.length_a   1.000
_cell.length_b   1.000
_cell.length_c   1.000
_cell.angle_alpha   90.00
_cell.angle_beta   90.00
_cell.angle_gamma   90.00
#
_symmetry.space_group_name_H-M   'P 1'
#
loop_
_entity.id
_entity.type
_entity.pdbx_description
1 polymer ?
#
loop_
_entity_poly.entity_id
_entity_poly.type
_entity_poly.pdbx_seq_one_letter_code
_entity_poly.pdbx_strand_id
1 'polypeptide(L)'
;MKREFKVAALAAAITLSGCASDSDSTASLPLETNQSQTAIQIDGMKQSIDLAEETLSSSYKAELDWFASIQIRDAKKALAEAKEYYAEFELDPSEANSSSGFFSSKTNLQAAEEGIAQFKVHISKAESIRTEVLTILEDAFGYREQLAAINAAKYYPKTAKQLEQNIKRLVDYVANEAADKAINAQPELIRKQRALEVKTVTRIYLSDAQKELKRLKIANVSMHAPETLARAAAAVTAAQAFIAAEPRATAQIIDKADEAMFSLKHAQQISNVVKKLKAMPEKDYERHVLSYEKILLEITLALGAEDMRDQAISKQGKNLVNHIKGNLQGEQETMLAQQKVRSELIDEKAHTAMLEKEIAKLSAQLLATKQAPAATVEKVAPIKNATVAEEADTTTVTTATTNEAS
;
A
#
# COMPACT_ATOMS: atom_id res chain seq x y z
N MET A 1 17.29 4.56 16.80
CA MET A 1 17.09 4.02 18.16
C MET A 1 17.65 2.62 18.19
N LYS A 2 18.78 2.41 18.86
CA LYS A 2 19.44 1.11 19.00
C LYS A 2 18.79 0.36 20.16
N ARG A 3 18.31 -0.86 19.94
CA ARG A 3 17.89 -1.76 21.01
C ARG A 3 18.84 -2.93 21.05
N GLU A 4 19.65 -2.96 22.10
CA GLU A 4 20.57 -4.03 22.43
C GLU A 4 19.77 -5.21 22.99
N PHE A 5 19.90 -6.39 22.35
CA PHE A 5 19.38 -7.64 22.89
C PHE A 5 20.45 -8.30 23.75
N LYS A 6 20.16 -8.42 25.04
CA LYS A 6 20.99 -9.12 26.02
C LYS A 6 20.84 -10.64 25.81
N VAL A 7 21.94 -11.30 25.47
CA VAL A 7 22.06 -12.76 25.44
C VAL A 7 22.31 -13.24 26.88
N ALA A 8 21.39 -14.03 27.43
CA ALA A 8 21.60 -14.73 28.69
C ALA A 8 22.27 -16.08 28.41
N ALA A 9 23.57 -16.17 28.70
CA ALA A 9 24.33 -17.41 28.66
C ALA A 9 24.06 -18.20 29.95
N LEU A 10 23.35 -19.33 29.84
CA LEU A 10 23.25 -20.31 30.91
C LEU A 10 24.48 -21.23 30.84
N ALA A 11 25.48 -20.93 31.66
CA ALA A 11 26.63 -21.80 31.88
C ALA A 11 26.27 -22.85 32.94
N ALA A 12 26.03 -24.09 32.52
CA ALA A 12 25.98 -25.24 33.41
C ALA A 12 27.40 -25.83 33.52
N ALA A 13 28.07 -25.53 34.63
CA ALA A 13 29.35 -26.13 35.00
C ALA A 13 29.10 -27.56 35.52
N ILE A 14 29.48 -28.57 34.76
CA ILE A 14 29.55 -29.96 35.23
C ILE A 14 30.96 -30.17 35.78
N THR A 15 31.05 -30.32 37.10
CA THR A 15 32.27 -30.73 37.80
C THR A 15 32.57 -32.19 37.49
N LEU A 16 33.67 -32.43 36.76
CA LEU A 16 34.28 -33.76 36.64
C LEU A 16 35.00 -34.10 37.95
N SER A 17 34.36 -34.89 38.81
CA SER A 17 35.04 -35.63 39.87
C SER A 17 35.46 -36.99 39.32
N GLY A 18 36.77 -37.15 39.10
CA GLY A 18 37.38 -38.46 38.84
C GLY A 18 37.52 -39.25 40.14
N CYS A 19 36.91 -40.44 40.18
CA CYS A 19 37.29 -41.50 41.09
C CYS A 19 37.79 -42.67 40.24
N ALA A 20 39.11 -42.84 40.21
CA ALA A 20 39.70 -44.14 39.95
C ALA A 20 39.43 -45.01 41.20
N SER A 21 38.88 -46.21 41.02
CA SER A 21 38.92 -47.21 42.08
C SER A 21 38.98 -48.61 41.50
N ASP A 22 39.86 -49.37 42.14
CA ASP A 22 40.43 -50.67 41.82
C ASP A 22 39.41 -51.81 41.71
N SER A 23 39.87 -52.87 41.05
CA SER A 23 39.20 -54.14 40.79
C SER A 23 38.96 -54.99 42.04
N ASP A 24 37.90 -55.81 41.97
CA ASP A 24 37.53 -56.91 42.88
C ASP A 24 37.07 -56.52 44.29
N SER A 25 35.74 -56.36 44.44
CA SER A 25 34.89 -57.08 45.42
C SER A 25 33.62 -56.29 45.75
N THR A 26 32.49 -56.60 45.11
CA THR A 26 31.15 -56.65 45.75
C THR A 26 30.17 -57.35 44.80
N ALA A 27 29.86 -58.60 45.10
CA ALA A 27 28.63 -59.22 44.65
C ALA A 27 27.46 -58.63 45.46
N SER A 28 26.33 -58.44 44.77
CA SER A 28 25.00 -58.00 45.23
C SER A 28 24.76 -56.49 45.44
N LEU A 29 24.00 -55.93 44.48
CA LEU A 29 23.34 -54.61 44.35
C LEU A 29 24.20 -53.45 43.80
N PRO A 30 24.10 -53.21 42.46
CA PRO A 30 23.38 -52.02 41.98
C PRO A 30 22.52 -52.30 40.71
N LEU A 31 21.86 -53.45 40.64
CA LEU A 31 21.06 -53.81 39.45
C LEU A 31 19.80 -52.94 39.32
N GLU A 32 19.08 -52.68 40.43
CA GLU A 32 17.85 -51.86 40.41
C GLU A 32 18.11 -50.38 40.09
N THR A 33 19.20 -49.80 40.61
CA THR A 33 19.54 -48.39 40.35
C THR A 33 19.91 -48.17 38.88
N ASN A 34 20.68 -49.09 38.27
CA ASN A 34 21.03 -49.02 36.85
C ASN A 34 19.82 -49.30 35.94
N GLN A 35 18.95 -50.25 36.29
CA GLN A 35 17.73 -50.52 35.52
C GLN A 35 16.76 -49.32 35.54
N SER A 36 16.63 -48.63 36.68
CA SER A 36 15.81 -47.42 36.78
C SER A 36 16.36 -46.26 35.94
N GLN A 37 17.69 -46.12 35.82
CA GLN A 37 18.33 -45.10 34.99
C GLN A 37 18.18 -45.38 33.50
N THR A 38 18.36 -46.63 33.08
CA THR A 38 18.15 -47.05 31.68
C THR A 38 16.70 -46.82 31.25
N ALA A 39 15.71 -47.14 32.10
CA ALA A 39 14.29 -46.88 31.78
C ALA A 39 14.01 -45.38 31.56
N ILE A 40 14.57 -44.50 32.39
CA ILE A 40 14.45 -43.04 32.23
C ILE A 40 15.09 -42.58 30.91
N GLN A 41 16.23 -43.14 30.53
CA GLN A 41 16.92 -42.81 29.27
C GLN A 41 16.12 -43.26 28.05
N ILE A 42 15.50 -44.46 28.10
CA ILE A 42 14.65 -44.98 27.02
C ILE A 42 13.41 -44.09 26.85
N ASP A 43 12.73 -43.72 27.94
CA ASP A 43 11.59 -42.78 27.88
C ASP A 43 12.01 -41.41 27.35
N GLY A 44 13.18 -40.90 27.77
CA GLY A 44 13.75 -39.65 27.26
C GLY A 44 14.10 -39.72 25.77
N MET A 45 14.55 -40.88 25.29
CA MET A 45 14.79 -41.13 23.87
C MET A 45 13.49 -41.11 23.08
N LYS A 46 12.45 -41.80 23.56
CA LYS A 46 11.12 -41.81 22.94
C LYS A 46 10.58 -40.39 22.77
N GLN A 47 10.60 -39.60 23.83
CA GLN A 47 10.19 -38.19 23.79
C GLN A 47 11.01 -37.37 22.79
N SER A 48 12.31 -37.64 22.68
CA SER A 48 13.19 -36.96 21.73
C SER A 48 12.88 -37.32 20.28
N ILE A 49 12.53 -38.58 19.99
CA ILE A 49 12.06 -39.03 18.68
C ILE A 49 10.71 -38.38 18.33
N ASP A 50 9.74 -38.41 19.25
CA ASP A 50 8.42 -37.81 19.04
C ASP A 50 8.54 -36.31 18.73
N LEU A 51 9.38 -35.59 19.49
CA LEU A 51 9.67 -34.17 19.24
C LEU A 51 10.38 -33.95 17.90
N ALA A 52 11.29 -34.84 17.51
CA ALA A 52 11.97 -34.75 16.22
C ALA A 52 11.00 -34.98 15.04
N GLU A 53 10.04 -35.89 15.17
CA GLU A 53 8.99 -36.10 14.18
C GLU A 53 8.08 -34.87 14.04
N GLU A 54 7.66 -34.28 15.17
CA GLU A 54 6.90 -33.03 15.16
C GLU A 54 7.69 -31.90 14.51
N THR A 55 8.97 -31.77 14.87
CA THR A 55 9.88 -30.76 14.30
C THR A 55 10.01 -30.94 12.79
N LEU A 56 10.21 -32.18 12.31
CA LEU A 56 10.29 -32.47 10.88
C LEU A 56 8.99 -32.10 10.17
N SER A 57 7.83 -32.41 10.75
CA SER A 57 6.52 -32.02 10.21
C SER A 57 6.36 -30.49 10.13
N SER A 58 6.78 -29.77 11.17
CA SER A 58 6.77 -28.30 11.19
C SER A 58 7.72 -27.68 10.16
N SER A 59 8.85 -28.33 9.88
CA SER A 59 9.85 -27.87 8.92
C SER A 59 9.29 -27.75 7.49
N TYR A 60 8.39 -28.67 7.09
CA TYR A 60 7.72 -28.61 5.79
C TYR A 60 6.74 -27.44 5.71
N LYS A 61 6.06 -27.09 6.81
CA LYS A 61 5.17 -25.91 6.86
C LYS A 61 5.96 -24.61 6.73
N ALA A 62 7.20 -24.59 7.22
CA ALA A 62 8.13 -23.49 7.07
C ALA A 62 8.89 -23.50 5.71
N GLU A 63 8.56 -24.45 4.83
CA GLU A 63 9.18 -24.68 3.52
C GLU A 63 10.70 -24.92 3.60
N LEU A 64 11.21 -25.45 4.72
CA LEU A 64 12.65 -25.66 4.89
C LEU A 64 13.23 -26.61 3.83
N ASP A 65 12.42 -27.50 3.26
CA ASP A 65 12.80 -28.41 2.19
C ASP A 65 13.07 -27.67 0.86
N TRP A 66 12.37 -26.56 0.61
CA TRP A 66 12.62 -25.72 -0.56
C TRP A 66 13.87 -24.86 -0.37
N PHE A 67 14.13 -24.35 0.84
CA PHE A 67 15.31 -23.54 1.15
C PHE A 67 16.60 -24.37 1.28
N ALA A 68 16.53 -25.52 1.96
CA ALA A 68 17.68 -26.31 2.38
C ALA A 68 17.44 -27.81 2.14
N SER A 69 17.17 -28.18 0.88
CA SER A 69 16.78 -29.55 0.49
C SER A 69 17.75 -30.65 0.96
N ILE A 70 19.05 -30.36 0.95
CA ILE A 70 20.09 -31.28 1.43
C ILE A 70 19.95 -31.51 2.93
N GLN A 71 19.84 -30.43 3.72
CA GLN A 71 19.77 -30.52 5.17
C GLN A 71 18.49 -31.23 5.63
N ILE A 72 17.35 -30.99 4.98
CA ILE A 72 16.10 -31.70 5.32
C ILE A 72 16.18 -33.19 4.95
N ARG A 73 16.81 -33.53 3.82
CA ARG A 73 17.04 -34.94 3.46
C ARG A 73 17.93 -35.64 4.49
N ASP A 74 19.01 -34.98 4.89
CA ASP A 74 20.00 -35.56 5.81
C ASP A 74 19.43 -35.63 7.24
N ALA A 75 18.64 -34.64 7.67
CA ALA A 75 17.84 -34.72 8.90
C ALA A 75 16.89 -35.92 8.89
N LYS A 76 16.14 -36.12 7.80
CA LYS A 76 15.23 -37.26 7.66
C LYS A 76 15.97 -38.59 7.76
N LYS A 77 17.17 -38.69 7.19
CA LYS A 77 18.03 -39.89 7.29
C LYS A 77 18.49 -40.13 8.73
N ALA A 78 18.98 -39.10 9.41
CA ALA A 78 19.43 -39.18 10.80
C ALA A 78 18.29 -39.57 11.77
N LEU A 79 17.07 -39.05 11.55
CA LEU A 79 15.90 -39.45 12.34
C LEU A 79 15.49 -40.91 12.06
N ALA A 80 15.58 -41.37 10.81
CA ALA A 80 15.31 -42.77 10.48
C ALA A 80 16.31 -43.71 11.15
N GLU A 81 17.61 -43.36 11.13
CA GLU A 81 18.66 -44.12 11.82
C GLU A 81 18.44 -44.12 13.34
N ALA A 82 18.07 -42.99 13.94
CA ALA A 82 17.75 -42.92 15.37
C ALA A 82 16.60 -43.86 15.76
N LYS A 83 15.56 -43.93 14.91
CA LYS A 83 14.41 -44.82 15.12
C LYS A 83 14.77 -46.29 14.96
N GLU A 84 15.65 -46.62 14.04
CA GLU A 84 16.15 -47.98 13.83
C GLU A 84 16.87 -48.48 15.08
N TYR A 85 17.83 -47.71 15.62
CA TYR A 85 18.52 -48.07 16.85
C TYR A 85 17.59 -48.08 18.08
N TYR A 86 16.62 -47.17 18.16
CA TYR A 86 15.63 -47.16 19.24
C TYR A 86 14.73 -48.41 19.23
N ALA A 87 14.38 -48.93 18.04
CA ALA A 87 13.54 -50.12 17.93
C ALA A 87 14.19 -51.37 18.55
N GLU A 88 15.52 -51.46 18.57
CA GLU A 88 16.25 -52.58 19.19
C GLU A 88 16.04 -52.66 20.70
N PHE A 89 15.78 -51.53 21.36
CA PHE A 89 15.61 -51.48 22.82
C PHE A 89 14.25 -50.93 23.30
N GLU A 90 13.31 -50.66 22.38
CA GLU A 90 11.96 -50.21 22.73
C GLU A 90 11.19 -51.28 23.52
N LEU A 91 11.33 -52.54 23.12
CA LEU A 91 10.64 -53.67 23.74
C LEU A 91 11.55 -54.52 24.64
N ASP A 92 12.87 -54.35 24.51
CA ASP A 92 13.88 -55.02 25.34
C ASP A 92 14.90 -54.00 25.89
N PRO A 93 14.67 -53.47 27.11
CA PRO A 93 15.58 -52.49 27.72
C PRO A 93 17.02 -52.98 27.91
N SER A 94 17.28 -54.29 27.86
CA SER A 94 18.64 -54.82 28.00
C SER A 94 19.52 -54.54 26.79
N GLU A 95 18.91 -54.37 25.60
CA GLU A 95 19.59 -54.04 24.35
C GLU A 95 20.01 -52.56 24.24
N ALA A 96 19.54 -51.68 25.13
CA ALA A 96 19.91 -50.27 25.11
C ALA A 96 21.42 -50.05 25.26
N ASN A 97 22.07 -50.88 26.09
CA ASN A 97 23.50 -50.83 26.37
C ASN A 97 24.30 -51.89 25.59
N SER A 98 23.65 -52.67 24.72
CA SER A 98 24.34 -53.62 23.84
C SER A 98 25.00 -52.88 22.67
N SER A 99 26.03 -53.50 22.09
CA SER A 99 26.77 -52.91 20.97
C SER A 99 25.87 -52.76 19.74
N SER A 100 25.89 -51.58 19.10
CA SER A 100 25.10 -51.30 17.89
C SER A 100 25.64 -51.97 16.62
N GLY A 101 26.68 -52.81 16.74
CA GLY A 101 27.20 -53.63 15.64
C GLY A 101 28.54 -54.30 15.97
N PHE A 102 28.94 -55.27 15.15
CA PHE A 102 30.14 -56.10 15.39
C PHE A 102 31.45 -55.29 15.46
N PHE A 103 31.53 -54.15 14.77
CA PHE A 103 32.69 -53.26 14.77
C PHE A 103 32.40 -51.90 15.43
N SER A 104 31.24 -51.73 16.07
CA SER A 104 30.84 -50.49 16.71
C SER A 104 31.43 -50.41 18.12
N SER A 105 31.87 -49.20 18.51
CA SER A 105 32.22 -48.88 19.90
C SER A 105 31.06 -48.22 20.65
N LYS A 106 29.90 -48.07 20.00
CA LYS A 106 28.71 -47.39 20.53
C LYS A 106 27.65 -48.40 20.92
N THR A 107 26.87 -48.06 21.94
CA THR A 107 25.65 -48.81 22.27
C THR A 107 24.49 -48.41 21.35
N ASN A 108 23.40 -49.19 21.32
CA ASN A 108 22.19 -48.81 20.59
C ASN A 108 21.62 -47.47 21.08
N LEU A 109 21.60 -47.24 22.40
CA LEU A 109 21.16 -45.96 22.97
C LEU A 109 22.04 -44.80 22.50
N GLN A 110 23.37 -44.94 22.53
CA GLN A 110 24.30 -43.91 22.06
C GLN A 110 24.16 -43.62 20.56
N ALA A 111 23.90 -44.65 19.75
CA ALA A 111 23.67 -44.50 18.33
C ALA A 111 22.34 -43.77 18.04
N ALA A 112 21.29 -44.08 18.80
CA ALA A 112 20.02 -43.35 18.73
C ALA A 112 20.17 -41.87 19.15
N GLU A 113 20.91 -41.61 20.24
CA GLU A 113 21.24 -40.24 20.69
C GLU A 113 22.00 -39.44 19.63
N GLU A 114 22.98 -40.06 18.99
CA GLU A 114 23.74 -39.44 17.90
C GLU A 114 22.86 -39.13 16.69
N GLY A 115 21.96 -40.04 16.30
CA GLY A 115 21.00 -39.80 15.21
C GLY A 115 20.08 -38.61 15.51
N ILE A 116 19.58 -38.49 16.74
CA ILE A 116 18.80 -37.32 17.18
C ILE A 116 19.65 -36.04 17.20
N ALA A 117 20.90 -36.11 17.66
CA ALA A 117 21.81 -34.97 17.66
C ALA A 117 22.08 -34.48 16.22
N GLN A 118 22.36 -35.39 15.28
CA GLN A 118 22.56 -35.08 13.87
C GLN A 118 21.28 -34.50 13.24
N PHE A 119 20.10 -35.06 13.54
CA PHE A 119 18.82 -34.49 13.13
C PHE A 119 18.70 -33.01 13.55
N LYS A 120 18.96 -32.71 14.83
CA LYS A 120 18.88 -31.33 15.37
C LYS A 120 19.87 -30.39 14.68
N VAL A 121 21.10 -30.86 14.41
CA VAL A 121 22.12 -30.09 13.69
C VAL A 121 21.64 -29.74 12.28
N HIS A 122 21.11 -30.71 11.53
CA HIS A 122 20.62 -30.49 10.18
C HIS A 122 19.42 -29.54 10.14
N ILE A 123 18.46 -29.67 11.05
CA ILE A 123 17.33 -28.73 11.17
C ILE A 123 17.82 -27.32 11.49
N SER A 124 18.70 -27.16 12.47
CA SER A 124 19.24 -25.85 12.85
C SER A 124 19.99 -25.19 11.68
N LYS A 125 20.75 -25.98 10.91
CA LYS A 125 21.41 -25.48 9.69
C LYS A 125 20.40 -25.10 8.61
N ALA A 126 19.32 -25.86 8.43
CA ALA A 126 18.25 -25.51 7.48
C ALA A 126 17.57 -24.18 7.83
N GLU A 127 17.29 -23.94 9.11
CA GLU A 127 16.72 -22.66 9.60
C GLU A 127 17.68 -21.48 9.39
N SER A 128 18.97 -21.70 9.67
CA SER A 128 20.02 -20.72 9.41
C SER A 128 20.11 -20.37 7.92
N ILE A 129 20.12 -21.38 7.05
CA ILE A 129 20.14 -21.19 5.59
C ILE A 129 18.92 -20.39 5.15
N ARG A 130 17.72 -20.72 5.62
CA ARG A 130 16.50 -19.98 5.28
C ARG A 130 16.62 -18.50 5.67
N THR A 131 17.09 -18.23 6.89
CA THR A 131 17.27 -16.85 7.40
C THR A 131 18.27 -16.08 6.55
N GLU A 132 19.41 -16.72 6.23
CA GLU A 132 20.45 -16.14 5.38
C GLU A 132 19.94 -15.87 3.96
N VAL A 133 19.25 -16.83 3.34
CA VAL A 133 18.63 -16.68 2.02
C VAL A 133 17.67 -15.50 1.99
N LEU A 134 16.76 -15.40 2.96
CA LEU A 134 15.77 -14.30 3.01
C LEU A 134 16.43 -12.94 3.20
N THR A 135 17.56 -12.89 3.92
CA THR A 135 18.33 -11.67 4.12
C THR A 135 19.10 -11.28 2.87
N ILE A 136 19.83 -12.22 2.25
CA ILE A 136 20.66 -11.95 1.07
C ILE A 136 19.79 -11.66 -0.15
N LEU A 137 18.66 -12.37 -0.30
CA LEU A 137 17.78 -12.29 -1.47
C LEU A 137 16.52 -11.45 -1.24
N GLU A 138 16.52 -10.56 -0.25
CA GLU A 138 15.36 -9.73 0.15
C GLU A 138 14.67 -9.08 -1.06
N ASP A 139 15.43 -8.36 -1.90
CA ASP A 139 14.90 -7.68 -3.09
C ASP A 139 14.26 -8.66 -4.10
N ALA A 140 14.90 -9.80 -4.34
CA ALA A 140 14.39 -10.80 -5.27
C ALA A 140 13.08 -11.43 -4.77
N PHE A 141 12.94 -11.63 -3.46
CA PHE A 141 11.70 -12.08 -2.84
C PHE A 141 10.61 -10.99 -2.85
N GLY A 142 10.97 -9.72 -2.63
CA GLY A 142 10.04 -8.60 -2.78
C GLY A 142 9.45 -8.51 -4.18
N TYR A 143 10.28 -8.72 -5.22
CA TYR A 143 9.77 -8.82 -6.60
C TYR A 143 8.95 -10.08 -6.85
N ARG A 144 9.30 -11.22 -6.25
CA ARG A 144 8.51 -12.47 -6.36
C ARG A 144 7.09 -12.27 -5.81
N GLU A 145 6.96 -11.65 -4.64
CA GLU A 145 5.68 -11.32 -4.02
C GLU A 145 4.87 -10.36 -4.89
N GLN A 146 5.50 -9.29 -5.38
CA GLN A 146 4.83 -8.32 -6.26
C GLN A 146 4.32 -8.98 -7.55
N LEU A 147 5.10 -9.88 -8.16
CA LEU A 147 4.69 -10.62 -9.35
C LEU A 147 3.52 -11.57 -9.06
N ALA A 148 3.45 -12.14 -7.86
CA ALA A 148 2.31 -12.95 -7.41
C ALA A 148 1.06 -12.08 -7.21
N ALA A 149 1.20 -10.89 -6.60
CA ALA A 149 0.10 -9.96 -6.35
C ALA A 149 -0.59 -9.50 -7.65
N ILE A 150 0.17 -9.23 -8.71
CA ILE A 150 -0.38 -8.88 -10.03
C ILE A 150 -0.76 -10.10 -10.88
N ASN A 151 -0.66 -11.30 -10.31
CA ASN A 151 -0.93 -12.58 -10.96
C ASN A 151 -0.19 -12.75 -12.30
N ALA A 152 1.11 -12.43 -12.32
CA ALA A 152 1.93 -12.46 -13.53
C ALA A 152 1.96 -13.85 -14.20
N ALA A 153 1.84 -14.92 -13.41
CA ALA A 153 1.79 -16.30 -13.91
C ALA A 153 0.57 -16.57 -14.82
N LYS A 154 -0.57 -15.88 -14.60
CA LYS A 154 -1.75 -15.97 -15.48
C LYS A 154 -1.46 -15.44 -16.89
N TYR A 155 -0.70 -14.36 -17.00
CA TYR A 155 -0.43 -13.69 -18.27
C TYR A 155 0.84 -14.23 -18.97
N TYR A 156 1.84 -14.64 -18.18
CA TYR A 156 3.16 -15.06 -18.68
C TYR A 156 3.69 -16.30 -17.92
N PRO A 157 3.01 -17.46 -18.02
CA PRO A 157 3.31 -18.64 -17.20
C PRO A 157 4.73 -19.18 -17.42
N LYS A 158 5.22 -19.19 -18.67
CA LYS A 158 6.57 -19.66 -19.00
C LYS A 158 7.65 -18.80 -18.34
N THR A 159 7.51 -17.48 -18.43
CA THR A 159 8.48 -16.54 -17.85
C THR A 159 8.43 -16.57 -16.33
N ALA A 160 7.24 -16.61 -15.73
CA ALA A 160 7.09 -16.75 -14.27
C ALA A 160 7.78 -18.03 -13.76
N LYS A 161 7.57 -19.18 -14.42
CA LYS A 161 8.25 -20.43 -14.06
C LYS A 161 9.78 -20.34 -14.17
N GLN A 162 10.30 -19.70 -15.21
CA GLN A 162 11.74 -19.51 -15.38
C GLN A 162 12.34 -18.62 -14.28
N LEU A 163 11.63 -17.56 -13.87
CA LEU A 163 12.07 -16.71 -12.76
C LEU A 163 12.07 -17.46 -11.43
N GLU A 164 11.05 -18.28 -11.18
CA GLU A 164 11.00 -19.12 -9.99
C GLU A 164 12.18 -20.10 -9.93
N GLN A 165 12.52 -20.72 -11.06
CA GLN A 165 13.71 -21.58 -11.17
C GLN A 165 15.02 -20.81 -10.94
N ASN A 166 15.11 -19.56 -11.39
CA ASN A 166 16.28 -18.73 -11.14
C ASN A 166 16.37 -18.31 -9.66
N ILE A 167 15.25 -17.98 -9.01
CA ILE A 167 15.21 -17.74 -7.55
C ILE A 167 15.73 -18.99 -6.84
N LYS A 168 15.17 -20.16 -7.14
CA LYS A 168 15.60 -21.43 -6.54
C LYS A 168 17.10 -21.70 -6.74
N ARG A 169 17.67 -21.39 -7.91
CA ARG A 169 19.12 -21.52 -8.14
C ARG A 169 19.95 -20.61 -7.20
N LEU A 170 19.49 -19.39 -6.95
CA LEU A 170 20.17 -18.46 -6.05
C LEU A 170 20.04 -18.92 -4.59
N VAL A 171 18.88 -19.46 -4.21
CA VAL A 171 18.67 -20.13 -2.92
C VAL A 171 19.65 -21.27 -2.74
N ASP A 172 19.81 -22.11 -3.78
CA ASP A 172 20.76 -23.23 -3.76
C ASP A 172 22.22 -22.77 -3.64
N TYR A 173 22.59 -21.61 -4.19
CA TYR A 173 23.94 -21.06 -3.98
C TYR A 173 24.19 -20.69 -2.52
N VAL A 174 23.23 -20.04 -1.85
CA VAL A 174 23.37 -19.73 -0.42
C VAL A 174 23.41 -21.02 0.41
N ALA A 175 22.52 -21.97 0.11
CA ALA A 175 22.46 -23.25 0.81
C ALA A 175 23.76 -24.09 0.71
N ASN A 176 24.53 -23.90 -0.37
CA ASN A 176 25.82 -24.56 -0.61
C ASN A 176 27.02 -23.66 -0.26
N GLU A 177 26.85 -22.72 0.67
CA GLU A 177 27.92 -21.85 1.19
C GLU A 177 28.61 -21.00 0.10
N ALA A 178 27.89 -20.73 -0.99
CA ALA A 178 28.33 -19.94 -2.14
C ALA A 178 27.53 -18.62 -2.25
N ALA A 179 27.33 -17.94 -1.12
CA ALA A 179 26.57 -16.69 -1.03
C ALA A 179 27.05 -15.62 -2.03
N ASP A 180 28.36 -15.50 -2.26
CA ASP A 180 28.92 -14.56 -3.24
C ASP A 180 28.38 -14.79 -4.66
N LYS A 181 28.15 -16.04 -5.06
CA LYS A 181 27.55 -16.35 -6.37
C LYS A 181 26.10 -15.90 -6.43
N ALA A 182 25.36 -16.03 -5.33
CA ALA A 182 23.98 -15.56 -5.23
C ALA A 182 23.91 -14.03 -5.34
N ILE A 183 24.75 -13.33 -4.57
CA ILE A 183 24.86 -11.86 -4.57
C ILE A 183 25.21 -11.35 -5.97
N ASN A 184 26.20 -11.95 -6.63
CA ASN A 184 26.63 -11.53 -7.97
C ASN A 184 25.57 -11.81 -9.06
N ALA A 185 24.75 -12.86 -8.91
CA ALA A 185 23.71 -13.21 -9.88
C ALA A 185 22.38 -12.48 -9.66
N GLN A 186 22.14 -11.94 -8.47
CA GLN A 186 20.87 -11.33 -8.08
C GLN A 186 20.46 -10.12 -8.93
N PRO A 187 21.34 -9.15 -9.27
CA PRO A 187 20.94 -7.98 -10.06
C PRO A 187 20.31 -8.35 -11.41
N GLU A 188 20.81 -9.41 -12.04
CA GLU A 188 20.28 -9.90 -13.32
C GLU A 188 18.91 -10.56 -13.14
N LEU A 189 18.67 -11.25 -12.02
CA LEU A 189 17.35 -11.79 -11.69
C LEU A 189 16.35 -10.64 -11.45
N ILE A 190 16.72 -9.66 -10.63
CA ILE A 190 15.90 -8.48 -10.33
C ILE A 190 15.50 -7.75 -11.61
N ARG A 191 16.47 -7.54 -12.52
CA ARG A 191 16.20 -6.93 -13.84
C ARG A 191 15.13 -7.68 -14.62
N LYS A 192 15.20 -9.02 -14.63
CA LYS A 192 14.21 -9.87 -15.32
C LYS A 192 12.85 -9.86 -14.63
N GLN A 193 12.82 -9.84 -13.29
CA GLN A 193 11.58 -9.74 -12.53
C GLN A 193 10.88 -8.40 -12.78
N ARG A 194 11.62 -7.28 -12.71
CA ARG A 194 11.08 -5.94 -13.03
C ARG A 194 10.57 -5.88 -14.47
N ALA A 195 11.30 -6.47 -15.43
CA ALA A 195 10.84 -6.54 -16.82
C ALA A 195 9.51 -7.31 -16.95
N LEU A 196 9.33 -8.39 -16.20
CA LEU A 196 8.06 -9.13 -16.17
C LEU A 196 6.94 -8.32 -15.51
N GLU A 197 7.24 -7.58 -14.44
CA GLU A 197 6.28 -6.69 -13.76
C GLU A 197 5.75 -5.64 -14.75
N VAL A 198 6.64 -4.86 -15.37
CA VAL A 198 6.31 -3.84 -16.37
C VAL A 198 5.46 -4.43 -17.51
N LYS A 199 5.86 -5.61 -18.01
CA LYS A 199 5.16 -6.29 -19.10
C LYS A 199 3.74 -6.72 -18.69
N THR A 200 3.59 -7.23 -17.47
CA THR A 200 2.29 -7.65 -16.91
C THR A 200 1.37 -6.46 -16.70
N VAL A 201 1.87 -5.40 -16.09
CA VAL A 201 1.11 -4.15 -15.88
C VAL A 201 0.70 -3.54 -17.22
N THR A 202 1.60 -3.45 -18.19
CA THR A 202 1.28 -3.02 -19.56
C THR A 202 0.19 -3.87 -20.20
N ARG A 203 0.25 -5.20 -20.00
CA ARG A 203 -0.75 -6.13 -20.52
C ARG A 203 -2.13 -5.90 -19.91
N ILE A 204 -2.19 -5.64 -18.60
CA ILE A 204 -3.44 -5.42 -17.86
C ILE A 204 -4.08 -4.10 -18.28
N TYR A 205 -3.33 -3.00 -18.25
CA TYR A 205 -3.92 -1.65 -18.35
C TYR A 205 -3.85 -1.03 -19.74
N LEU A 206 -2.81 -1.32 -20.54
CA LEU A 206 -2.55 -0.58 -21.79
C LEU A 206 -2.82 -1.41 -23.06
N SER A 207 -3.04 -2.72 -22.94
CA SER A 207 -3.11 -3.60 -24.10
C SER A 207 -4.25 -3.27 -25.07
N ASP A 208 -5.37 -2.76 -24.57
CA ASP A 208 -6.50 -2.37 -25.42
C ASP A 208 -6.22 -1.08 -26.19
N ALA A 209 -5.57 -0.09 -25.56
CA ALA A 209 -5.13 1.11 -26.26
C ALA A 209 -4.08 0.78 -27.36
N GLN A 210 -3.17 -0.16 -27.09
CA GLN A 210 -2.19 -0.61 -28.10
C GLN A 210 -2.86 -1.31 -29.29
N LYS A 211 -3.87 -2.17 -29.03
CA LYS A 211 -4.66 -2.82 -30.10
C LYS A 211 -5.43 -1.78 -30.90
N GLU A 212 -6.05 -0.81 -30.23
CA GLU A 212 -6.83 0.23 -30.90
C GLU A 212 -5.93 1.13 -31.77
N LEU A 213 -4.77 1.56 -31.28
CA LEU A 213 -3.79 2.28 -32.10
C LEU A 213 -3.39 1.49 -33.35
N LYS A 214 -3.15 0.18 -33.21
CA LYS A 214 -2.85 -0.68 -34.36
C LYS A 214 -4.03 -0.75 -35.33
N ARG A 215 -5.26 -0.87 -34.84
CA ARG A 215 -6.49 -0.84 -35.64
C ARG A 215 -6.62 0.46 -36.43
N LEU A 216 -6.41 1.62 -35.79
CA LEU A 216 -6.47 2.94 -36.44
C LEU A 216 -5.40 3.10 -37.52
N LYS A 217 -4.18 2.60 -37.29
CA LYS A 217 -3.11 2.59 -38.29
C LYS A 217 -3.49 1.74 -39.51
N ILE A 218 -4.03 0.54 -39.29
CA ILE A 218 -4.51 -0.34 -40.38
C ILE A 218 -5.67 0.30 -41.16
N ALA A 219 -6.57 1.01 -40.46
CA ALA A 219 -7.67 1.74 -41.07
C ALA A 219 -7.25 3.05 -41.79
N ASN A 220 -5.94 3.33 -41.88
CA ASN A 220 -5.38 4.52 -42.52
C ASN A 220 -5.99 5.84 -42.01
N VAL A 221 -6.27 5.91 -40.70
CA VAL A 221 -6.80 7.10 -40.03
C VAL A 221 -5.92 8.32 -40.26
N SER A 222 -4.60 8.12 -40.43
CA SER A 222 -3.62 9.15 -40.77
C SER A 222 -3.89 9.91 -42.06
N MET A 223 -4.61 9.34 -43.04
CA MET A 223 -4.95 10.05 -44.30
C MET A 223 -5.96 11.18 -44.10
N HIS A 224 -6.71 11.14 -43.00
CA HIS A 224 -7.76 12.10 -42.69
C HIS A 224 -7.50 12.87 -41.39
N ALA A 225 -6.76 12.30 -40.44
CA ALA A 225 -6.41 12.95 -39.16
C ALA A 225 -4.95 12.68 -38.76
N PRO A 226 -3.95 13.10 -39.55
CA PRO A 226 -2.55 12.79 -39.30
C PRO A 226 -2.06 13.35 -37.97
N GLU A 227 -2.34 14.62 -37.69
CA GLU A 227 -1.91 15.29 -36.46
C GLU A 227 -2.57 14.69 -35.21
N THR A 228 -3.88 14.46 -35.25
CA THR A 228 -4.63 13.90 -34.12
C THR A 228 -4.18 12.47 -33.81
N LEU A 229 -3.93 11.65 -34.85
CA LEU A 229 -3.41 10.30 -34.66
C LEU A 229 -1.98 10.31 -34.12
N ALA A 230 -1.12 11.24 -34.55
CA ALA A 230 0.23 11.37 -34.02
C ALA A 230 0.21 11.72 -32.52
N ARG A 231 -0.65 12.64 -32.10
CA ARG A 231 -0.85 12.97 -30.67
C ARG A 231 -1.37 11.77 -29.88
N ALA A 232 -2.36 11.03 -30.41
CA ALA A 232 -2.87 9.83 -29.76
C ALA A 232 -1.81 8.72 -29.62
N ALA A 233 -0.98 8.53 -30.64
CA ALA A 233 0.14 7.59 -30.59
C ALA A 233 1.20 8.01 -29.56
N ALA A 234 1.47 9.32 -29.44
CA ALA A 234 2.34 9.85 -28.41
C ALA A 234 1.79 9.61 -27.00
N ALA A 235 0.47 9.77 -26.78
CA ALA A 235 -0.18 9.48 -25.50
C ALA A 235 -0.03 8.00 -25.10
N VAL A 236 -0.23 7.05 -26.04
CA VAL A 236 0.02 5.61 -25.80
C VAL A 236 1.48 5.36 -25.43
N THR A 237 2.42 6.00 -26.14
CA THR A 237 3.86 5.84 -25.89
C THR A 237 4.25 6.42 -24.53
N ALA A 238 3.69 7.56 -24.14
CA ALA A 238 3.90 8.19 -22.85
C ALA A 238 3.36 7.32 -21.70
N ALA A 239 2.16 6.75 -21.86
CA ALA A 239 1.60 5.81 -20.89
C ALA A 239 2.49 4.56 -20.73
N GLN A 240 3.01 4.01 -21.85
CA GLN A 240 3.93 2.88 -21.81
C GLN A 240 5.26 3.23 -21.11
N ALA A 241 5.83 4.41 -21.38
CA ALA A 241 7.04 4.88 -20.73
C ALA A 241 6.82 5.10 -19.22
N PHE A 242 5.65 5.63 -18.84
CA PHE A 242 5.27 5.81 -17.45
C PHE A 242 5.18 4.46 -16.71
N ILE A 243 4.54 3.44 -17.30
CA ILE A 243 4.50 2.09 -16.71
C ILE A 243 5.91 1.49 -16.57
N ALA A 244 6.82 1.77 -17.50
CA ALA A 244 8.20 1.29 -17.42
C ALA A 244 8.98 1.96 -16.28
N ALA A 245 8.72 3.23 -16.01
CA ALA A 245 9.32 3.97 -14.90
C ALA A 245 8.71 3.55 -13.56
N GLU A 246 7.37 3.65 -13.45
CA GLU A 246 6.59 3.52 -12.22
C GLU A 246 5.50 2.43 -12.35
N PRO A 247 5.86 1.13 -12.46
CA PRO A 247 4.89 0.05 -12.70
C PRO A 247 3.90 -0.16 -11.56
N ARG A 248 4.14 0.43 -10.38
CA ARG A 248 3.33 0.28 -9.18
C ARG A 248 2.37 1.44 -8.94
N ALA A 249 2.47 2.52 -9.73
CA ALA A 249 1.62 3.70 -9.61
C ALA A 249 0.24 3.48 -10.26
N THR A 250 -0.53 2.50 -9.78
CA THR A 250 -1.74 1.98 -10.45
C THR A 250 -2.75 3.06 -10.81
N ALA A 251 -3.04 4.01 -9.91
CA ALA A 251 -4.00 5.08 -10.20
C ALA A 251 -3.55 5.95 -11.39
N GLN A 252 -2.30 6.39 -11.38
CA GLN A 252 -1.73 7.21 -12.46
C GLN A 252 -1.60 6.41 -13.78
N ILE A 253 -1.36 5.11 -13.69
CA ILE A 253 -1.35 4.22 -14.87
C ILE A 253 -2.74 4.15 -15.51
N ILE A 254 -3.80 4.03 -14.71
CA ILE A 254 -5.18 4.01 -15.19
C ILE A 254 -5.50 5.34 -15.88
N ASP A 255 -5.22 6.47 -15.23
CA ASP A 255 -5.47 7.80 -15.80
C ASP A 255 -4.77 7.98 -17.15
N LYS A 256 -3.50 7.56 -17.24
CA LYS A 256 -2.71 7.62 -18.49
C LYS A 256 -3.24 6.68 -19.56
N ALA A 257 -3.71 5.49 -19.19
CA ALA A 257 -4.32 4.55 -20.13
C ALA A 257 -5.66 5.07 -20.68
N ASP A 258 -6.47 5.69 -19.82
CA ASP A 258 -7.74 6.32 -20.19
C ASP A 258 -7.54 7.54 -21.08
N GLU A 259 -6.56 8.40 -20.76
CA GLU A 259 -6.14 9.53 -21.60
C GLU A 259 -5.70 9.06 -23.00
N ALA A 260 -4.90 7.99 -23.06
CA ALA A 260 -4.47 7.40 -24.31
C ALA A 260 -5.66 6.84 -25.12
N MET A 261 -6.56 6.11 -24.47
CA MET A 261 -7.76 5.55 -25.10
C MET A 261 -8.71 6.66 -25.60
N PHE A 262 -8.91 7.71 -24.81
CA PHE A 262 -9.68 8.88 -25.21
C PHE A 262 -9.07 9.53 -26.46
N SER A 263 -7.76 9.75 -26.47
CA SER A 263 -7.06 10.36 -27.61
C SER A 263 -7.20 9.53 -28.88
N LEU A 264 -7.16 8.20 -28.78
CA LEU A 264 -7.39 7.29 -29.91
C LEU A 264 -8.82 7.39 -30.45
N LYS A 265 -9.82 7.36 -29.57
CA LYS A 265 -11.24 7.53 -29.94
C LYS A 265 -11.46 8.90 -30.60
N HIS A 266 -10.83 9.95 -30.07
CA HIS A 266 -10.87 11.27 -30.65
C HIS A 266 -10.26 11.31 -32.06
N ALA A 267 -9.09 10.69 -32.27
CA ALA A 267 -8.46 10.59 -33.60
C ALA A 267 -9.36 9.87 -34.62
N GLN A 268 -10.02 8.79 -34.21
CA GLN A 268 -11.00 8.10 -35.05
C GLN A 268 -12.18 9.01 -35.42
N GLN A 269 -12.70 9.76 -34.47
CA GLN A 269 -13.83 10.66 -34.69
C GLN A 269 -13.45 11.81 -35.63
N ILE A 270 -12.30 12.46 -35.43
CA ILE A 270 -11.80 13.51 -36.33
C ILE A 270 -11.61 12.96 -37.74
N SER A 271 -11.03 11.76 -37.86
CA SER A 271 -10.87 11.10 -39.16
C SER A 271 -12.21 10.87 -39.87
N ASN A 272 -13.24 10.44 -39.15
CA ASN A 272 -14.58 10.27 -39.70
C ASN A 272 -15.19 11.60 -40.15
N VAL A 273 -15.02 12.68 -39.38
CA VAL A 273 -15.50 14.02 -39.73
C VAL A 273 -14.78 14.53 -40.98
N VAL A 274 -13.44 14.46 -41.02
CA VAL A 274 -12.66 14.90 -42.19
C VAL A 274 -12.99 14.07 -43.43
N LYS A 275 -13.24 12.77 -43.28
CA LYS A 275 -13.67 11.91 -44.39
C LYS A 275 -15.04 12.35 -44.94
N LYS A 276 -16.00 12.68 -44.07
CA LYS A 276 -17.31 13.22 -44.48
C LYS A 276 -17.18 14.58 -45.15
N LEU A 277 -16.34 15.47 -44.61
CA LEU A 277 -16.06 16.79 -45.20
C LEU A 277 -15.47 16.67 -46.61
N LYS A 278 -14.47 15.79 -46.81
CA LYS A 278 -13.87 15.55 -48.14
C LYS A 278 -14.86 14.99 -49.16
N ALA A 279 -15.91 14.30 -48.72
CA ALA A 279 -16.94 13.72 -49.58
C ALA A 279 -18.16 14.64 -49.77
N MET A 280 -18.18 15.82 -49.14
CA MET A 280 -19.32 16.74 -49.19
C MET A 280 -19.32 17.55 -50.49
N PRO A 281 -20.46 17.63 -51.21
CA PRO A 281 -20.56 18.48 -52.39
C PRO A 281 -20.67 19.96 -51.98
N GLU A 282 -20.18 20.86 -52.82
CA GLU A 282 -20.11 22.30 -52.53
C GLU A 282 -21.47 22.92 -52.18
N LYS A 283 -22.55 22.46 -52.83
CA LYS A 283 -23.93 22.90 -52.55
C LYS A 283 -24.38 22.66 -51.11
N ASP A 284 -23.74 21.73 -50.39
CA ASP A 284 -24.09 21.39 -49.02
C ASP A 284 -23.20 22.11 -47.99
N TYR A 285 -22.21 22.90 -48.41
CA TYR A 285 -21.29 23.61 -47.52
C TYR A 285 -22.02 24.62 -46.63
N GLU A 286 -22.88 25.45 -47.21
CA GLU A 286 -23.67 26.44 -46.45
C GLU A 286 -24.52 25.73 -45.40
N ARG A 287 -25.25 24.67 -45.78
CA ARG A 287 -26.07 23.89 -44.85
C ARG A 287 -25.24 23.26 -43.73
N HIS A 288 -24.01 22.84 -44.02
CA HIS A 288 -23.12 22.29 -42.99
C HIS A 288 -22.68 23.36 -41.99
N VAL A 289 -22.28 24.55 -42.46
CA VAL A 289 -21.89 25.67 -41.59
C VAL A 289 -23.08 26.11 -40.73
N LEU A 290 -24.25 26.28 -41.34
CA LEU A 290 -25.49 26.62 -40.64
C LEU A 290 -25.86 25.58 -39.57
N SER A 291 -25.49 24.30 -39.74
CA SER A 291 -25.74 23.28 -38.72
C SER A 291 -24.93 23.50 -37.44
N TYR A 292 -23.68 23.98 -37.54
CA TYR A 292 -22.89 24.34 -36.35
C TYR A 292 -23.34 25.65 -35.73
N GLU A 293 -23.71 26.64 -36.55
CA GLU A 293 -24.29 27.89 -36.08
C GLU A 293 -25.56 27.62 -35.27
N LYS A 294 -26.45 26.74 -35.77
CA LYS A 294 -27.66 26.34 -35.04
C LYS A 294 -27.34 25.74 -33.66
N ILE A 295 -26.34 24.86 -33.58
CA ILE A 295 -25.91 24.28 -32.29
C ILE A 295 -25.43 25.38 -31.33
N LEU A 296 -24.61 26.33 -31.81
CA LEU A 296 -24.12 27.43 -30.98
C LEU A 296 -25.26 28.35 -30.54
N LEU A 297 -26.20 28.68 -31.43
CA LEU A 297 -27.38 29.46 -31.12
C LEU A 297 -28.22 28.77 -30.04
N GLU A 298 -28.49 27.48 -30.17
CA GLU A 298 -29.27 26.71 -29.19
C GLU A 298 -28.62 26.76 -27.80
N ILE A 299 -27.29 26.64 -27.71
CA ILE A 299 -26.57 26.76 -26.43
C ILE A 299 -26.65 28.19 -25.89
N THR A 300 -26.50 29.20 -26.76
CA THR A 300 -26.54 30.62 -26.39
C THR A 300 -27.91 31.00 -25.83
N LEU A 301 -29.00 30.57 -26.48
CA LEU A 301 -30.37 30.78 -26.03
C LEU A 301 -30.67 30.05 -24.72
N ALA A 302 -30.19 28.81 -24.57
CA ALA A 302 -30.34 28.05 -23.33
C ALA A 302 -29.64 28.71 -22.13
N LEU A 303 -28.58 29.49 -22.38
CA LEU A 303 -27.84 30.26 -21.38
C LEU A 303 -28.36 31.70 -21.19
N GLY A 304 -29.43 32.09 -21.90
CA GLY A 304 -30.01 33.43 -21.84
C GLY A 304 -29.09 34.55 -22.36
N ALA A 305 -28.10 34.21 -23.18
CA ALA A 305 -27.20 35.18 -23.80
C ALA A 305 -27.80 35.77 -25.08
N GLU A 306 -27.27 36.91 -25.52
CA GLU A 306 -27.68 37.59 -26.76
C GLU A 306 -27.35 36.75 -28.01
N ASP A 307 -28.14 36.90 -29.07
CA ASP A 307 -27.88 36.26 -30.37
C ASP A 307 -26.60 36.81 -31.00
N MET A 308 -25.65 35.93 -31.34
CA MET A 308 -24.32 36.30 -31.84
C MET A 308 -24.03 35.80 -33.25
N ARG A 309 -25.06 35.41 -34.01
CA ARG A 309 -24.90 34.81 -35.36
C ARG A 309 -24.25 35.73 -36.39
N ASP A 310 -24.24 37.03 -36.14
CA ASP A 310 -23.52 38.03 -36.95
C ASP A 310 -21.99 37.97 -36.77
N GLN A 311 -21.49 37.24 -35.78
CA GLN A 311 -20.05 37.09 -35.51
C GLN A 311 -19.48 35.80 -36.11
N ALA A 312 -18.17 35.79 -36.37
CA ALA A 312 -17.48 34.55 -36.76
C ALA A 312 -17.68 33.44 -35.72
N ILE A 313 -17.89 32.19 -36.17
CA ILE A 313 -18.12 31.01 -35.30
C ILE A 313 -17.09 30.88 -34.17
N SER A 314 -15.81 31.15 -34.46
CA SER A 314 -14.74 31.11 -33.46
C SER A 314 -14.89 32.17 -32.35
N LYS A 315 -15.46 33.35 -32.70
CA LYS A 315 -15.76 34.43 -31.76
C LYS A 315 -17.02 34.12 -30.95
N GLN A 316 -18.07 33.59 -31.59
CA GLN A 316 -19.27 33.09 -30.90
C GLN A 316 -18.89 32.09 -29.80
N GLY A 317 -18.06 31.10 -30.11
CA GLY A 317 -17.59 30.11 -29.13
C GLY A 317 -16.80 30.72 -27.97
N LYS A 318 -15.93 31.71 -28.22
CA LYS A 318 -15.19 32.40 -27.15
C LYS A 318 -16.11 33.20 -26.22
N ASN A 319 -17.08 33.92 -26.79
CA ASN A 319 -18.03 34.69 -26.01
C ASN A 319 -18.90 33.77 -25.15
N LEU A 320 -19.34 32.63 -25.70
CA LEU A 320 -20.08 31.62 -24.97
C LEU A 320 -19.30 31.09 -23.76
N VAL A 321 -18.01 30.77 -23.93
CA VAL A 321 -17.14 30.34 -22.84
C VAL A 321 -17.00 31.45 -21.77
N ASN A 322 -16.86 32.70 -22.18
CA ASN A 322 -16.76 33.83 -21.25
C ASN A 322 -18.06 34.03 -20.46
N HIS A 323 -19.22 33.92 -21.13
CA HIS A 323 -20.54 34.00 -20.48
C HIS A 323 -20.72 32.90 -19.45
N ILE A 324 -20.38 31.65 -19.78
CA ILE A 324 -20.44 30.52 -18.85
C ILE A 324 -19.52 30.77 -17.64
N LYS A 325 -18.30 31.24 -17.85
CA LYS A 325 -17.36 31.54 -16.75
C LYS A 325 -17.88 32.65 -15.84
N GLY A 326 -18.42 33.73 -16.42
CA GLY A 326 -19.02 34.83 -15.67
C GLY A 326 -20.19 34.37 -14.81
N ASN A 327 -21.08 33.52 -15.37
CA ASN A 327 -22.20 32.96 -14.62
C ASN A 327 -21.75 32.05 -13.48
N LEU A 328 -20.77 31.16 -13.70
CA LEU A 328 -20.23 30.28 -12.65
C LEU A 328 -19.59 31.08 -11.51
N GLN A 329 -18.86 32.16 -11.83
CA GLN A 329 -18.27 33.05 -10.83
C GLN A 329 -19.34 33.80 -10.04
N GLY A 330 -20.33 34.38 -10.74
CA GLY A 330 -21.46 35.06 -10.11
C GLY A 330 -22.27 34.14 -9.20
N GLU A 331 -22.55 32.90 -9.62
CA GLU A 331 -23.28 31.92 -8.82
C GLU A 331 -22.50 31.53 -7.55
N GLN A 332 -21.16 31.40 -7.65
CA GLN A 332 -20.29 31.14 -6.51
C GLN A 332 -20.25 32.31 -5.52
N GLU A 333 -20.21 33.55 -6.02
CA GLU A 333 -20.31 34.77 -5.19
C GLU A 333 -21.68 34.89 -4.51
N THR A 334 -22.77 34.62 -5.23
CA THR A 334 -24.13 34.63 -4.66
C THR A 334 -24.29 33.56 -3.57
N MET A 335 -23.72 32.37 -3.75
CA MET A 335 -23.73 31.32 -2.73
C MET A 335 -22.97 31.74 -1.47
N LEU A 336 -21.79 32.35 -1.62
CA LEU A 336 -21.00 32.86 -0.49
C LEU A 336 -21.75 33.99 0.24
N ALA A 337 -22.38 34.91 -0.50
CA ALA A 337 -23.19 35.98 0.07
C ALA A 337 -24.42 35.42 0.82
N GLN A 338 -25.13 34.43 0.26
CA GLN A 338 -26.25 33.77 0.93
C GLN A 338 -25.82 33.02 2.19
N GLN A 339 -24.64 32.38 2.18
CA GLN A 339 -24.11 31.70 3.36
C GLN A 339 -23.78 32.70 4.48
N LYS A 340 -23.20 33.85 4.12
CA LYS A 340 -22.92 34.94 5.06
C LYS A 340 -24.18 35.55 5.66
N VAL A 341 -25.19 35.83 4.83
CA VAL A 341 -26.49 36.33 5.31
C VAL A 341 -27.17 35.30 6.23
N ARG A 342 -27.08 34.00 5.91
CA ARG A 342 -27.60 32.95 6.79
C ARG A 342 -26.89 32.90 8.14
N SER A 343 -25.57 33.06 8.20
CA SER A 343 -24.86 33.12 9.48
C SER A 343 -25.26 34.34 10.30
N GLU A 344 -25.34 35.52 9.68
CA GLU A 344 -25.76 36.75 10.36
C GLU A 344 -27.20 36.62 10.90
N LEU A 345 -28.10 35.95 10.18
CA LEU A 345 -29.47 35.70 10.63
C LEU A 345 -29.55 34.73 11.82
N ILE A 346 -28.61 33.78 11.92
CA ILE A 346 -28.51 32.86 13.06
C ILE A 346 -28.01 33.61 14.30
N ASP A 347 -26.98 34.45 14.13
CA ASP A 347 -26.41 35.26 15.21
C ASP A 347 -27.44 36.27 15.74
N GLU A 348 -28.17 36.93 14.86
CA GLU A 348 -29.24 37.88 15.24
C GLU A 348 -30.36 37.16 16.02
N LYS A 349 -30.75 35.95 15.61
CA LYS A 349 -31.72 35.14 16.34
C LYS A 349 -31.23 34.72 17.74
N ALA A 350 -29.94 34.46 17.88
CA ALA A 350 -29.36 34.16 19.19
C ALA A 350 -29.35 35.41 20.09
N HIS A 351 -29.06 36.58 19.52
CA HIS A 351 -29.09 37.86 20.22
C HIS A 351 -30.51 38.23 20.67
N THR A 352 -31.53 38.08 19.81
CA THR A 352 -32.93 38.34 20.20
C THR A 352 -33.41 37.41 21.30
N ALA A 353 -33.05 36.11 21.25
CA ALA A 353 -33.37 35.18 22.32
C ALA A 353 -32.69 35.55 23.66
N MET A 354 -31.47 36.10 23.63
CA MET A 354 -30.82 36.63 24.82
C MET A 354 -31.54 37.87 25.37
N LEU A 355 -31.93 38.81 24.50
CA LEU A 355 -32.71 39.98 24.89
C LEU A 355 -34.07 39.60 25.48
N GLU A 356 -34.78 38.63 24.89
CA GLU A 356 -36.05 38.12 25.44
C GLU A 356 -35.87 37.54 26.84
N LYS A 357 -34.77 36.81 27.08
CA LYS A 357 -34.43 36.28 28.41
C LYS A 357 -34.11 37.39 29.41
N GLU A 358 -33.40 38.43 28.99
CA GLU A 358 -33.10 39.60 29.81
C GLU A 358 -34.38 40.38 30.15
N ILE A 359 -35.28 40.57 29.18
CA ILE A 359 -36.60 41.19 29.36
C ILE A 359 -37.46 40.37 30.34
N ALA A 360 -37.47 39.04 30.22
CA ALA A 360 -38.18 38.16 31.15
C ALA A 360 -37.62 38.27 32.58
N LYS A 361 -36.30 38.38 32.72
CA LYS A 361 -35.63 38.57 34.01
C LYS A 361 -35.92 39.94 34.62
N LEU A 362 -35.81 41.01 33.84
CA LEU A 362 -36.10 42.39 34.28
C LEU A 362 -37.57 42.57 34.64
N SER A 363 -38.49 41.99 33.87
CA SER A 363 -39.93 42.02 34.20
C SER A 363 -40.24 41.25 35.49
N ALA A 364 -39.60 40.10 35.73
CA ALA A 364 -39.70 39.38 37.00
C ALA A 364 -39.14 40.20 38.18
N GLN A 365 -38.02 40.92 37.99
CA GLN A 365 -37.46 41.82 39.01
C GLN A 365 -38.36 43.03 39.30
N LEU A 366 -39.00 43.61 38.29
CA LEU A 366 -39.96 44.69 38.47
C LEU A 366 -41.22 44.22 39.21
N LEU A 367 -41.69 42.99 38.96
CA LEU A 367 -42.79 42.38 39.72
C LEU A 367 -42.40 42.13 41.18
N ALA A 368 -41.17 41.67 41.44
CA ALA A 368 -40.65 41.51 42.80
C ALA A 368 -40.47 42.86 43.52
N THR A 369 -40.08 43.92 42.81
CA THR A 369 -39.93 45.27 43.38
C THR A 369 -41.28 45.91 43.69
N LYS A 370 -42.34 45.60 42.92
CA LYS A 370 -43.73 46.01 43.22
C LYS A 370 -44.36 45.22 44.39
N GLN A 371 -43.75 44.12 44.82
CA GLN A 371 -44.20 43.28 45.95
C GLN A 371 -43.37 43.50 47.23
N ALA A 372 -42.43 44.46 47.24
CA ALA A 372 -41.75 44.87 48.46
C ALA A 372 -42.61 45.89 49.24
N PRO A 373 -43.03 45.60 50.49
CA PRO A 373 -43.85 46.49 51.29
C PRO A 373 -43.06 47.67 51.89
N ALA A 374 -43.77 48.77 52.08
CA ALA A 374 -43.30 50.04 52.62
C ALA A 374 -42.78 49.95 54.06
N ALA A 375 -41.61 50.57 54.30
CA ALA A 375 -41.17 51.34 55.49
C ALA A 375 -39.66 51.59 55.31
N THR A 376 -39.06 52.77 55.46
CA THR A 376 -39.42 53.93 56.29
C THR A 376 -38.70 55.18 55.78
N VAL A 377 -39.34 56.32 56.05
CA VAL A 377 -38.97 57.71 55.75
C VAL A 377 -37.91 58.21 56.73
N GLU A 378 -36.87 58.96 56.27
CA GLU A 378 -36.54 60.30 56.81
C GLU A 378 -35.42 61.07 56.06
N LYS A 379 -35.74 62.36 55.81
CA LYS A 379 -34.89 63.59 55.75
C LYS A 379 -34.06 63.99 54.51
N VAL A 380 -34.74 64.74 53.63
CA VAL A 380 -34.56 66.18 53.26
C VAL A 380 -33.14 66.78 53.04
N ALA A 381 -32.85 67.04 51.74
CA ALA A 381 -32.27 68.23 51.05
C ALA A 381 -30.81 68.73 51.34
N PRO A 382 -30.16 69.57 50.47
CA PRO A 382 -30.49 70.06 49.12
C PRO A 382 -29.36 69.97 48.04
N ILE A 383 -29.76 70.29 46.81
CA ILE A 383 -29.08 70.66 45.55
C ILE A 383 -27.65 71.22 45.65
N LYS A 384 -26.75 70.81 44.72
CA LYS A 384 -25.73 71.70 44.09
C LYS A 384 -25.40 71.30 42.64
N ASN A 385 -25.53 72.29 41.77
CA ASN A 385 -25.03 72.38 40.40
C ASN A 385 -23.50 72.30 40.33
N ALA A 386 -22.97 71.79 39.20
CA ALA A 386 -22.01 72.51 38.33
C ALA A 386 -21.91 71.74 36.99
N THR A 387 -22.34 72.24 35.83
CA THR A 387 -21.67 73.20 34.90
C THR A 387 -20.21 72.87 34.63
N VAL A 388 -19.61 73.01 33.44
CA VAL A 388 -19.92 73.38 32.04
C VAL A 388 -18.55 73.28 31.34
N ALA A 389 -18.54 73.02 30.03
CA ALA A 389 -17.62 73.51 28.98
C ALA A 389 -17.61 72.43 27.89
N GLU A 390 -18.19 72.56 26.70
CA GLU A 390 -18.38 73.68 25.77
C GLU A 390 -17.09 74.43 25.43
N GLU A 391 -16.53 74.04 24.29
CA GLU A 391 -15.94 74.84 23.19
C GLU A 391 -15.82 73.82 22.03
N ALA A 392 -16.63 73.79 20.97
CA ALA A 392 -16.87 74.82 19.95
C ALA A 392 -15.56 75.47 19.51
N ASP A 393 -15.03 75.11 18.34
CA ASP A 393 -15.22 76.00 17.18
C ASP A 393 -14.93 75.30 15.84
N THR A 394 -15.79 75.71 14.92
CA THR A 394 -15.82 75.59 13.46
C THR A 394 -14.49 75.98 12.80
N THR A 395 -14.13 75.54 11.60
CA THR A 395 -14.51 76.00 10.24
C THR A 395 -13.36 75.46 9.34
N THR A 396 -13.40 75.20 8.04
CA THR A 396 -14.22 75.65 6.91
C THR A 396 -13.88 74.77 5.70
N VAL A 397 -14.89 74.58 4.87
CA VAL A 397 -14.89 74.20 3.45
C VAL A 397 -13.91 75.04 2.61
N THR A 398 -13.31 74.49 1.55
CA THR A 398 -13.33 75.08 0.18
C THR A 398 -12.80 74.10 -0.87
N THR A 399 -13.65 73.91 -1.88
CA THR A 399 -13.50 73.29 -3.21
C THR A 399 -12.48 74.00 -4.13
N ALA A 400 -11.85 73.29 -5.06
CA ALA A 400 -11.78 73.70 -6.48
C ALA A 400 -11.10 72.65 -7.38
N THR A 401 -11.84 72.27 -8.42
CA THR A 401 -11.46 71.76 -9.75
C THR A 401 -10.39 72.60 -10.47
N THR A 402 -9.53 71.99 -11.31
CA THR A 402 -9.52 72.14 -12.80
C THR A 402 -8.31 71.50 -13.52
N ASN A 403 -8.64 70.85 -14.65
CA ASN A 403 -8.00 70.80 -15.98
C ASN A 403 -6.63 70.18 -16.33
N GLU A 404 -6.73 69.20 -17.26
CA GLU A 404 -6.19 69.10 -18.63
C GLU A 404 -4.70 69.23 -18.99
N ALA A 405 -4.38 68.43 -20.03
CA ALA A 405 -3.31 68.49 -21.03
C ALA A 405 -1.99 67.77 -20.71
N SER A 406 -1.79 66.59 -21.30
CA SER A 406 -1.04 66.40 -22.55
C SER A 406 -1.06 64.94 -23.03
#